data_AF-A0A6J4PK53-F1
#
_entry.id   AF-A0A6J4PK53-F1
#
_cell.length_a   1.000
_cell.length_b   1.000
_cell.length_c   1.000
_cell.angle_alpha   90.00
_cell.angle_beta   90.00
_cell.angle_gamma   90.00
#
_symmetry.space_group_name_H-M   'P 1'
#
loop_
_entity.id
_entity.type
_entity.pdbx_description
1 polymer ?
#
loop_
_entity_poly.entity_id
_entity_poly.type
_entity_poly.pdbx_seq_one_letter_code
_entity_poly.pdbx_strand_id
1 'polypeptide(L)'
;AIPITYEQPGNAARIKWTGVGEMVPLNRLSIPSLRSTIQRVLSEDTYVTNALALQQSIGQSGGVKRAAWLVEQAIAGRCSWAPQGSYANANAMRTETIASSPQFRSR
;
A
#
# COMPACT_ATOMS: atom_id res chain seq x y z
N ALA A 1 -3.25 17.51 -9.96
CA ALA A 1 -3.10 16.58 -11.09
C ALA A 1 -3.41 17.28 -12.40
N ILE A 2 -2.60 17.02 -13.43
CA ILE A 2 -2.82 17.47 -14.80
C ILE A 2 -3.00 16.20 -15.65
N PRO A 3 -4.25 15.74 -15.87
CA PRO A 3 -4.49 14.47 -16.53
C PRO A 3 -4.28 14.58 -18.05
N ILE A 4 -3.64 13.57 -18.63
CA ILE A 4 -3.34 13.47 -20.05
C ILE A 4 -4.03 12.25 -20.68
N THR A 5 -3.93 11.05 -20.09
CA THR A 5 -4.48 9.81 -20.70
C THR A 5 -4.97 8.76 -19.70
N TYR A 6 -5.79 7.81 -20.20
CA TYR A 6 -6.24 6.55 -19.58
C TYR A 6 -6.82 6.70 -18.16
N GLU A 7 -6.08 6.25 -17.15
CA GLU A 7 -6.48 6.21 -15.74
C GLU A 7 -6.36 7.60 -15.06
N GLN A 8 -5.60 8.51 -15.67
CA GLN A 8 -5.29 9.80 -15.04
C GLN A 8 -6.53 10.65 -14.76
N PRO A 9 -7.55 10.77 -15.64
CA PRO A 9 -8.78 11.50 -15.33
C PRO A 9 -9.53 10.93 -14.12
N GLY A 10 -9.61 9.60 -13.99
CA GLY A 10 -10.24 8.94 -12.85
C GLY A 10 -9.49 9.21 -11.55
N ASN A 11 -8.16 9.11 -11.58
CA ASN A 11 -7.32 9.42 -10.43
C ASN A 11 -7.38 10.92 -10.05
N ALA A 12 -7.39 11.81 -11.04
CA ALA A 12 -7.51 13.25 -10.81
C ALA A 12 -8.88 13.63 -10.23
N ALA A 13 -9.95 12.96 -10.65
CA ALA A 13 -11.28 13.11 -10.06
C ALA A 13 -11.29 12.68 -8.58
N ARG A 14 -10.61 11.57 -8.24
CA ARG A 14 -10.46 11.12 -6.84
C ARG A 14 -9.66 12.10 -6.00
N ILE A 15 -8.55 12.64 -6.51
CA ILE A 15 -7.76 13.68 -5.82
C ILE A 15 -8.62 14.90 -5.49
N LYS A 16 -9.42 15.36 -6.46
CA LYS A 16 -10.32 16.48 -6.26
C LYS A 16 -11.45 16.15 -5.27
N TRP A 17 -12.03 14.95 -5.38
CA TRP A 17 -13.10 14.48 -4.50
C TRP A 17 -12.65 14.33 -3.04
N THR A 18 -11.43 13.86 -2.80
CA THR A 18 -10.86 13.78 -1.45
C THR A 18 -10.37 15.13 -0.92
N GLY A 19 -10.38 16.19 -1.74
CA GLY A 19 -9.95 17.53 -1.33
C GLY A 19 -8.46 17.63 -0.99
N VAL A 20 -7.63 16.68 -1.41
CA VAL A 20 -6.18 16.66 -1.13
C VAL A 20 -5.36 17.40 -2.17
N GLY A 21 -6.00 17.88 -3.22
CA GLY A 21 -5.35 18.66 -4.26
C GLY A 21 -6.31 19.03 -5.38
N GLU A 22 -5.73 19.66 -6.41
CA GLU A 22 -6.49 20.24 -7.51
C GLU A 22 -6.39 19.41 -8.79
N MET A 23 -7.38 19.55 -9.67
CA MET A 23 -7.35 19.00 -11.03
C MET A 23 -7.37 20.13 -12.05
N VAL A 24 -6.32 20.21 -12.87
CA VAL A 24 -6.18 21.20 -13.94
C VAL A 24 -6.21 20.48 -15.29
N PRO A 25 -7.30 20.60 -16.07
CA PRO A 25 -7.39 20.01 -17.40
C PRO A 25 -6.29 20.55 -18.32
N LEU A 26 -5.73 19.69 -19.18
CA LEU A 26 -4.63 20.06 -20.09
C LEU A 26 -5.01 21.23 -21.02
N ASN A 27 -6.26 21.27 -21.51
CA ASN A 27 -6.77 22.35 -22.34
C ASN A 27 -6.97 23.70 -21.62
N ARG A 28 -6.82 23.73 -20.29
CA ARG A 28 -6.89 24.94 -19.45
C ARG A 28 -5.54 25.23 -18.75
N LEU A 29 -4.50 24.49 -19.10
CA LEU A 29 -3.19 24.64 -18.51
C LEU A 29 -2.48 25.86 -19.11
N SER A 30 -2.12 26.81 -18.26
CA SER A 30 -1.29 27.96 -18.58
C SER A 30 -0.39 28.29 -17.40
N ILE A 31 0.68 29.06 -17.64
CA ILE A 31 1.59 29.47 -16.55
C ILE A 31 0.82 30.20 -15.42
N PRO A 32 -0.09 31.17 -15.72
CA PRO A 32 -0.87 31.82 -14.66
C PRO A 32 -1.82 30.86 -13.93
N SER A 33 -2.53 29.98 -14.65
CA SER A 33 -3.48 29.05 -14.02
C SER A 33 -2.79 28.03 -13.12
N LEU A 34 -1.62 27.54 -13.55
CA LEU A 34 -0.79 26.63 -12.76
C LEU A 34 -0.25 27.33 -11.51
N ARG A 35 0.30 28.54 -11.65
CA ARG A 35 0.84 29.33 -10.52
C ARG A 35 -0.23 29.57 -9.44
N SER A 36 -1.41 30.05 -9.85
CA SER A 36 -2.54 30.28 -8.92
C SER A 36 -2.96 28.99 -8.22
N THR A 37 -2.99 27.87 -8.95
CA THR A 37 -3.37 26.57 -8.39
C THR A 37 -2.36 26.07 -7.36
N ILE A 38 -1.06 26.20 -7.63
CA ILE A 38 0.00 25.83 -6.69
C ILE A 38 -0.10 26.69 -5.41
N GLN A 39 -0.26 28.01 -5.57
CA GLN A 39 -0.41 28.91 -4.42
C GLN A 39 -1.59 28.50 -3.54
N ARG A 40 -2.74 28.21 -4.13
CA ARG A 40 -3.93 27.77 -3.40
C ARG A 40 -3.68 26.50 -2.59
N VAL A 41 -3.13 25.47 -3.23
CA VAL A 41 -2.84 24.18 -2.58
C VAL A 41 -1.85 24.32 -1.41
N LEU A 42 -0.92 25.28 -1.50
CA LEU A 42 0.07 25.52 -0.45
C LEU A 42 -0.39 26.49 0.65
N SER A 43 -1.45 27.27 0.41
CA SER A 43 -1.90 28.32 1.35
C SER A 43 -3.18 27.98 2.09
N GLU A 44 -4.05 27.11 1.55
CA GLU A 44 -5.27 26.71 2.24
C GLU A 44 -5.03 25.46 3.10
N ASP A 45 -5.24 25.57 4.40
CA ASP A 45 -5.01 24.48 5.37
C ASP A 45 -5.88 23.24 5.10
N THR A 46 -7.01 23.40 4.41
CA THR A 46 -7.92 22.31 4.05
C THR A 46 -7.20 21.20 3.28
N TYR A 47 -6.26 21.53 2.39
CA TYR A 47 -5.51 20.52 1.64
C TYR A 47 -4.62 19.68 2.53
N VAL A 48 -3.90 20.29 3.49
CA VAL A 48 -3.04 19.53 4.41
C VAL A 48 -3.86 18.71 5.39
N THR A 49 -4.96 19.25 5.92
CA THR A 49 -5.88 18.50 6.79
C THR A 49 -6.43 17.26 6.08
N ASN A 50 -6.93 17.43 4.86
CA ASN A 50 -7.47 16.30 4.08
C ASN A 50 -6.37 15.29 3.70
N ALA A 51 -5.17 15.76 3.36
CA ALA A 51 -4.05 14.89 3.02
C ALA A 51 -3.62 14.03 4.21
N LEU A 52 -3.59 14.59 5.42
CA LEU A 52 -3.29 13.86 6.65
C LEU A 52 -4.40 12.84 6.98
N ALA A 53 -5.67 13.21 6.85
CA ALA A 53 -6.79 12.29 7.06
C ALA A 53 -6.76 11.11 6.05
N LEU A 54 -6.45 11.39 4.78
CA LEU A 54 -6.28 10.36 3.76
C LEU A 54 -5.06 9.47 4.05
N GLN A 55 -3.94 10.05 4.49
CA GLN A 55 -2.74 9.31 4.89
C GLN A 55 -3.06 8.32 6.03
N GLN A 56 -3.77 8.76 7.06
CA GLN A 56 -4.19 7.90 8.17
C GLN A 56 -5.08 6.76 7.68
N SER A 57 -6.04 7.05 6.81
CA SER A 57 -6.93 6.04 6.22
C SER A 57 -6.16 5.00 5.41
N ILE A 58 -5.15 5.42 4.63
CA ILE A 58 -4.25 4.52 3.89
C ILE A 58 -3.45 3.66 4.87
N GLY A 59 -2.90 4.24 5.94
CA GLY A 59 -2.17 3.52 6.98
C GLY A 59 -3.01 2.44 7.67
N GLN A 60 -4.30 2.68 7.85
CA GLN A 60 -5.25 1.76 8.48
C GLN A 60 -5.81 0.67 7.52
N SER A 61 -5.51 0.76 6.22
CA SER A 61 -6.01 -0.20 5.22
C SER A 61 -5.46 -1.63 5.39
N GLY A 62 -4.40 -1.82 6.19
CA GLY A 62 -3.79 -3.12 6.49
C GLY A 62 -2.84 -3.67 5.42
N GLY A 63 -2.82 -3.05 4.23
CA GLY A 63 -1.87 -3.34 3.16
C GLY A 63 -1.78 -4.82 2.77
N VAL A 64 -0.58 -5.25 2.37
CA VAL A 64 -0.33 -6.61 1.87
C VAL A 64 -0.57 -7.69 2.92
N LYS A 65 -0.38 -7.39 4.21
CA LYS A 65 -0.65 -8.34 5.31
C LYS A 65 -2.13 -8.68 5.39
N ARG A 66 -3.00 -7.67 5.35
CA ARG A 66 -4.45 -7.87 5.32
C ARG A 66 -4.89 -8.57 4.04
N ALA A 67 -4.28 -8.25 2.90
CA ALA A 67 -4.59 -8.91 1.63
C ALA A 67 -4.27 -10.41 1.68
N ALA A 68 -3.07 -10.79 2.14
CA ALA A 68 -2.68 -12.19 2.29
C ALA A 68 -3.62 -12.93 3.24
N TRP A 69 -3.92 -12.34 4.39
CA TRP A 69 -4.88 -12.90 5.34
C TRP A 69 -6.27 -13.12 4.73
N LEU A 70 -6.79 -12.16 3.94
CA LEU A 70 -8.08 -12.33 3.24
C LEU A 70 -8.05 -13.48 2.23
N VAL A 71 -6.95 -13.67 1.51
CA VAL A 71 -6.78 -14.77 0.56
C VAL A 71 -6.74 -16.12 1.30
N GLU A 72 -5.96 -16.23 2.38
CA GLU A 72 -5.89 -17.44 3.22
C GLU A 72 -7.28 -17.82 3.75
N GLN A 73 -8.02 -16.85 4.28
CA GLN A 73 -9.38 -17.06 4.78
C GLN A 73 -10.35 -17.47 3.67
N ALA A 74 -10.23 -16.90 2.46
CA ALA A 74 -11.08 -17.25 1.33
C ALA A 74 -10.85 -18.68 0.82
N ILE A 75 -9.61 -19.19 0.93
CA ILE A 75 -9.27 -20.56 0.58
C ILE A 75 -9.72 -21.52 1.70
N ALA A 76 -9.42 -21.20 2.96
CA ALA A 76 -9.78 -22.03 4.10
C ALA A 76 -11.30 -22.14 4.32
N GLY A 77 -12.04 -21.05 4.14
CA GLY A 77 -13.51 -21.03 4.27
C GLY A 77 -14.25 -21.71 3.12
N ARG A 78 -13.57 -22.02 2.02
CA ARG A 78 -14.10 -22.83 0.90
C ARG A 78 -13.67 -24.29 0.99
N CYS A 79 -13.09 -24.69 2.13
CA CYS A 79 -12.51 -26.00 2.32
C CYS A 79 -13.39 -26.89 3.20
N SER A 80 -14.26 -27.70 2.57
CA SER A 80 -14.49 -29.08 3.03
C SER A 80 -13.54 -30.04 2.31
N TRP A 81 -12.36 -29.56 1.91
CA TRP A 81 -11.31 -30.41 1.35
C TRP A 81 -10.31 -30.74 2.46
N ALA A 82 -10.30 -31.99 2.89
CA ALA A 82 -9.34 -32.49 3.87
C ALA A 82 -7.92 -32.49 3.25
N PRO A 83 -6.98 -31.68 3.75
CA PRO A 83 -5.60 -31.77 3.31
C PRO A 83 -4.96 -32.98 3.98
N GLN A 84 -4.64 -34.03 3.22
CA GLN A 84 -3.60 -34.96 3.62
C GLN A 84 -2.25 -34.27 3.40
N GLY A 85 -1.72 -33.64 4.44
CA GLY A 85 -0.36 -33.08 4.42
C GLY A 85 -0.23 -31.77 5.21
N SER A 86 0.46 -31.87 6.34
CA SER A 86 0.78 -30.82 7.29
C SER A 86 1.51 -29.63 6.67
N TYR A 87 0.90 -28.44 6.70
CA TYR A 87 1.61 -27.15 6.68
C TYR A 87 1.84 -26.59 8.09
N ALA A 88 1.79 -27.46 9.11
CA ALA A 88 2.04 -27.09 10.50
C ALA A 88 3.50 -27.37 10.89
N ASN A 89 4.48 -26.76 10.20
CA ASN A 89 5.75 -26.31 10.79
C ASN A 89 6.72 -25.74 9.74
N ALA A 90 6.74 -24.43 9.55
CA ALA A 90 7.84 -23.75 8.86
C ALA A 90 8.79 -23.02 9.83
N ASN A 91 8.46 -22.95 11.13
CA ASN A 91 9.25 -22.21 12.12
C ASN A 91 9.91 -23.07 13.22
N ALA A 92 9.70 -24.39 13.27
CA ALA A 92 10.38 -25.26 14.25
C ALA A 92 11.76 -25.77 13.82
N MET A 93 12.25 -25.40 12.63
CA MET A 93 13.46 -26.02 12.03
C MET A 93 14.62 -25.03 11.88
N ARG A 94 14.88 -24.18 12.90
CA ARG A 94 16.06 -23.29 12.90
C ARG A 94 16.83 -23.14 14.22
N THR A 95 16.53 -23.87 15.29
CA THR A 95 17.25 -23.66 16.57
C THR A 95 18.10 -24.82 17.09
N GLU A 96 18.18 -25.96 16.42
CA GLU A 96 18.94 -27.10 16.96
C GLU A 96 19.80 -27.82 15.91
N THR A 97 20.82 -27.15 15.36
CA THR A 97 21.95 -27.88 14.72
C THR A 97 23.25 -27.06 14.78
N ILE A 98 23.65 -26.59 15.97
CA ILE A 98 25.07 -26.25 16.26
C ILE A 98 25.38 -26.71 17.69
N ALA A 99 25.27 -28.01 17.95
CA ALA A 99 25.70 -28.61 19.21
C ALA A 99 25.97 -30.11 19.07
N SER A 100 26.80 -30.52 18.10
CA SER A 100 27.47 -31.84 18.11
C SER A 100 28.32 -32.07 16.85
N SER A 101 29.61 -31.77 16.93
CA SER A 101 30.62 -32.42 16.09
C SER A 101 31.95 -32.44 16.84
N PRO A 102 32.43 -33.61 17.30
CA PRO A 102 33.72 -33.74 17.93
C PRO A 102 34.86 -33.85 16.90
N GLN A 103 35.92 -33.11 17.18
CA GLN A 103 37.34 -33.39 16.90
C GLN A 103 37.80 -33.53 15.44
N PHE A 104 38.53 -32.51 14.97
CA PHE A 104 39.71 -32.71 14.12
C PHE A 104 40.90 -31.99 14.77
N ARG A 105 41.78 -32.77 15.42
CA ARG A 105 43.13 -32.36 15.81
C ARG A 105 44.05 -32.66 14.64
N SER A 106 44.81 -31.67 14.16
CA SER A 106 46.21 -31.87 13.77
C SER A 106 46.95 -30.54 13.62
N ARG A 107 48.07 -30.47 14.35
CA ARG A 107 49.20 -29.53 14.31
C ARG A 107 49.05 -28.23 15.08
#